data_AF-A0A7Y6NT33-F1
#
_entry.id   AF-A0A7Y6NT33-F1
#
_cell.length_a   1.000
_cell.length_b   1.000
_cell.length_c   1.000
_cell.angle_alpha   90.00
_cell.angle_beta   90.00
_cell.angle_gamma   90.00
#
_symmetry.space_group_name_H-M   'P 1'
#
loop_
_entity.id
_entity.type
_entity.pdbx_description
1 polymer ?
#
loop_
_entity_poly.entity_id
_entity_poly.type
_entity_poly.pdbx_seq_one_letter_code
_entity_poly.pdbx_strand_id
1 'polypeptide(L)' 'MLRLGKAIRLTRAEAERLERITGFPVDGVRTLDGLALYVAQCKAYYAEDSREFEILAWLIDREVSRCLAAA' A
#
# COMPACT_ATOMS: atom_id res chain seq x y z
N MET A 1 -3.13 11.84 -1.28
CA MET A 1 -4.34 10.99 -1.28
C MET A 1 -5.51 11.87 -0.85
N LEU A 2 -6.72 11.69 -1.38
CA LEU A 2 -7.89 12.40 -0.85
C LEU A 2 -8.55 11.55 0.24
N ARG A 3 -8.93 12.16 1.37
CA ARG A 3 -9.52 11.46 2.51
C ARG A 3 -10.81 12.15 2.96
N LEU A 4 -11.84 11.34 3.21
CA LEU A 4 -13.11 11.76 3.81
C LEU A 4 -13.47 10.77 4.92
N GLY A 5 -13.05 11.07 6.15
CA GLY A 5 -13.16 10.14 7.28
C GLY A 5 -12.34 8.87 7.05
N LYS A 6 -13.03 7.71 6.93
CA LYS A 6 -12.42 6.41 6.59
C LYS A 6 -12.34 6.14 5.10
N ALA A 7 -13.10 6.87 4.28
CA ALA A 7 -13.04 6.75 2.83
C ALA A 7 -11.78 7.43 2.31
N ILE A 8 -11.12 6.80 1.35
CA ILE A 8 -9.94 7.32 0.68
C ILE A 8 -10.11 7.22 -0.83
N ARG A 9 -9.40 8.10 -1.54
CA ARG A 9 -9.14 7.98 -2.96
C ARG A 9 -7.66 8.21 -3.19
N LEU A 10 -6.97 7.14 -3.58
CA LEU A 10 -5.59 7.24 -4.06
C LEU A 10 -5.57 8.12 -5.32
N THR A 11 -4.60 9.01 -5.39
CA THR A 11 -4.26 9.66 -6.65
C THR A 11 -3.67 8.64 -7.60
N ARG A 12 -3.72 8.93 -8.90
CA ARG A 12 -3.11 8.07 -9.92
C ARG A 12 -1.63 7.76 -9.61
N ALA A 13 -0.87 8.78 -9.20
CA ALA A 13 0.55 8.61 -8.91
C ALA A 13 0.83 7.76 -7.66
N GLU A 14 -0.07 7.77 -6.66
CA GLU A 14 0.04 6.90 -5.48
C GLU A 14 -0.27 5.45 -5.85
N ALA A 15 -1.32 5.22 -6.63
CA ALA A 15 -1.68 3.90 -7.13
C ALA A 15 -0.53 3.28 -7.95
N GLU A 16 -0.03 3.99 -8.96
CA GLU A 16 1.07 3.51 -9.81
C GLU A 16 2.36 3.18 -9.02
N ARG A 17 2.60 3.83 -7.88
CA ARG A 17 3.77 3.54 -7.04
C ARG A 17 3.57 2.33 -6.16
N LEU A 18 2.40 2.18 -5.55
CA LEU A 18 2.05 0.97 -4.79
C LEU A 18 2.09 -0.25 -5.70
N GLU A 19 1.51 -0.17 -6.90
CA GLU A 19 1.52 -1.25 -7.89
C GLU A 19 2.94 -1.60 -8.36
N ARG A 20 3.80 -0.60 -8.54
CA ARG A 20 5.21 -0.83 -8.90
C ARG A 20 6.00 -1.51 -7.78
N ILE A 21 5.71 -1.19 -6.51
CA ILE A 21 6.40 -1.77 -5.36
C ILE A 21 5.91 -3.20 -5.10
N THR A 22 4.60 -3.40 -5.15
CA THR A 22 3.96 -4.65 -4.74
C THR A 22 3.79 -5.65 -5.88
N GLY A 23 3.80 -5.21 -7.14
CA GLY A 23 3.43 -6.03 -8.28
C GLY A 23 1.93 -6.34 -8.39
N PHE A 24 1.09 -5.80 -7.50
CA PHE A 24 -0.34 -6.07 -7.45
C PHE A 24 -1.17 -4.81 -7.71
N PRO A 25 -2.25 -4.90 -8.51
CA PRO A 25 -3.15 -3.77 -8.75
C PRO A 25 -3.78 -3.30 -7.43
N VAL A 26 -3.91 -1.99 -7.27
CA VAL A 26 -4.53 -1.39 -6.06
C VAL A 26 -6.03 -1.12 -6.27
N ASP A 27 -6.59 -1.68 -7.35
CA ASP A 27 -7.97 -1.52 -7.77
C ASP A 27 -8.96 -1.83 -6.64
N GLY A 28 -9.92 -0.93 -6.44
CA GLY A 28 -10.99 -1.10 -5.45
C GLY A 28 -10.63 -0.68 -4.01
N VAL A 29 -9.40 -0.26 -3.74
CA VAL A 29 -9.03 0.31 -2.43
C VAL A 29 -9.67 1.69 -2.24
N ARG A 30 -10.76 1.73 -1.46
CA ARG A 30 -11.58 2.93 -1.21
C ARG A 30 -11.68 3.32 0.27
N THR A 31 -11.06 2.56 1.15
CA THR A 31 -11.07 2.82 2.60
C THR A 31 -9.68 2.60 3.20
N LEU A 32 -9.42 3.22 4.36
CA LEU A 32 -8.20 2.96 5.13
C LEU A 32 -8.07 1.48 5.51
N ASP A 33 -9.17 0.87 5.92
CA ASP A 33 -9.22 -0.55 6.28
C ASP A 33 -8.92 -1.43 5.04
N GLY A 34 -9.41 -1.03 3.87
CA GLY A 34 -9.10 -1.69 2.60
C GLY A 34 -7.63 -1.54 2.19
N LEU A 35 -7.03 -0.37 2.43
CA LEU A 35 -5.60 -0.16 2.19
C LEU A 35 -4.75 -1.02 3.12
N ALA A 36 -5.11 -1.11 4.40
CA ALA A 36 -4.43 -1.98 5.36
C ALA A 36 -4.56 -3.47 4.96
N LEU A 37 -5.74 -3.90 4.51
CA LEU A 37 -5.95 -5.26 4.00
C LEU A 37 -5.09 -5.55 2.77
N TYR A 38 -5.05 -4.62 1.80
CA TYR A 38 -4.20 -4.74 0.61
C TYR A 38 -2.73 -4.91 0.98
N VAL A 39 -2.22 -4.10 1.91
CA VAL A 39 -0.83 -4.19 2.42
C VAL A 39 -0.57 -5.55 3.07
N ALA A 40 -1.49 -6.02 3.92
CA ALA A 40 -1.36 -7.30 4.59
C ALA A 40 -1.32 -8.46 3.59
N GLN A 41 -2.17 -8.43 2.55
CA GLN A 41 -2.18 -9.45 1.49
C GLN A 41 -0.90 -9.44 0.66
N CYS A 42 -0.38 -8.26 0.29
CA CYS A 42 0.89 -8.15 -0.43
C CYS A 42 2.05 -8.72 0.40
N LYS A 43 2.13 -8.38 1.68
CA LYS A 43 3.16 -8.92 2.57
C LYS A 43 3.03 -10.42 2.77
N ALA A 44 1.81 -10.93 2.93
CA ALA A 44 1.56 -12.35 3.08
C ALA A 44 1.96 -13.15 1.82
N TYR A 45 1.77 -12.58 0.63
CA TYR A 45 2.16 -13.22 -0.63
C TYR A 45 3.67 -13.45 -0.74
N TYR A 46 4.47 -12.46 -0.32
CA TYR A 46 5.93 -12.54 -0.37
C TYR A 46 6.57 -13.07 0.91
N ALA A 47 5.79 -13.52 1.90
CA ALA A 47 6.31 -13.84 3.23
C ALA A 47 7.36 -14.96 3.17
N GLU A 48 8.60 -14.59 3.46
CA GLU A 48 9.75 -15.48 3.57
C GLU A 48 10.72 -14.92 4.64
N ASP A 49 11.56 -15.78 5.22
CA ASP A 49 12.61 -15.36 6.16
C ASP A 49 13.84 -14.91 5.36
N SER A 50 13.73 -13.72 4.76
CA SER A 50 14.77 -13.14 3.92
C SER A 50 14.91 -11.64 4.15
N ARG A 51 16.13 -11.13 3.93
CA ARG A 51 16.41 -9.70 3.98
C ARG A 51 15.70 -8.97 2.85
N GLU A 52 15.53 -9.63 1.71
CA GLU A 52 14.79 -9.13 0.56
C GLU A 52 13.33 -8.86 0.93
N PHE A 53 12.68 -9.78 1.65
CA PHE A 53 11.34 -9.60 2.15
C PHE A 53 11.24 -8.47 3.18
N GLU A 54 12.19 -8.37 4.12
CA GLU A 54 12.23 -7.25 5.08
C GLU A 54 12.33 -5.89 4.37
N ILE A 55 13.17 -5.79 3.34
CA ILE A 55 13.32 -4.59 2.52
C ILE A 55 12.02 -4.27 1.78
N LEU A 56 11.38 -5.27 1.18
CA LEU A 56 10.11 -5.10 0.48
C LEU A 56 9.00 -4.66 1.44
N ALA A 57 8.86 -5.33 2.59
CA ALA A 57 7.87 -5.01 3.61
C ALA A 57 8.04 -3.57 4.11
N TRP A 58 9.28 -3.14 4.37
CA TRP A 58 9.60 -1.76 4.72
C TRP A 58 9.24 -0.78 3.61
N LEU A 59 9.53 -1.11 2.34
CA LEU A 59 9.24 -0.25 1.20
C LEU A 59 7.74 -0.03 1.03
N ILE A 60 6.93 -1.08 1.23
CA ILE A 60 5.47 -1.02 1.23
C ILE A 60 4.99 -0.09 2.36
N ASP A 61 5.45 -0.30 3.60
CA ASP A 61 5.04 0.51 4.75
C ASP A 61 5.40 1.99 4.59
N ARG A 62 6.58 2.26 4.01
CA ARG A 62 7.04 3.61 3.72
C ARG A 62 6.15 4.30 2.67
N GLU A 63 5.76 3.60 1.60
CA GLU A 63 4.88 4.17 0.59
C GLU A 63 3.50 4.48 1.14
N VAL A 64 2.95 3.57 1.95
CA VAL A 64 1.66 3.76 2.62
C VAL A 64 1.72 4.95 3.57
N SER A 65 2.77 5.04 4.39
CA SER A 65 2.99 6.18 5.29
C SER A 65 3.05 7.51 4.53
N ARG A 66 3.68 7.52 3.35
CA ARG A 66 3.71 8.70 2.48
C ARG A 66 2.32 9.07 1.96
N CYS A 67 1.53 8.09 1.53
CA CYS A 67 0.15 8.34 1.08
C CYS A 67 -0.71 8.91 2.21
N LEU A 68 -0.54 8.42 3.44
CA LEU A 68 -1.25 8.88 4.62
C LEU A 68 -0.83 10.29 5.08
N ALA A 69 0.45 10.65 4.93
CA ALA A 69 0.98 11.96 5.31
C ALA A 69 0.64 13.08 4.30
N ALA A 70 0.34 12.73 3.05
CA ALA A 70 -0.03 13.67 2.00
C ALA A 70 -1.54 14.00 1.97
N ALA A 71 -2.30 13.60 3.00
CA ALA A 71 -3.75 13.67 3.09
C ALA A 71 -4.23 14.64 4.18
#